data_AF-A0A2Y9RMN5-F1
#
_entry.id   AF-A0A2Y9RMN5-F1
#
_cell.length_a   1.000
_cell.length_b   1.000
_cell.length_c   1.000
_cell.angle_alpha   90.00
_cell.angle_beta   90.00
_cell.angle_gamma   90.00
#
_symmetry.space_group_name_H-M   'P 1'
#
loop_
_entity.id
_entity.type
_entity.pdbx_description
1 polymer ?
#
loop_
_entity_poly.entity_id
_entity_poly.type
_entity_poly.pdbx_seq_one_letter_code
_entity_poly.pdbx_strand_id
1 'polypeptide(L)'
;MLAEGALEPGTPAAPAAPSPARVRAPASGNLFRPISAEDEEQQPTEIESLCMNCYRNGVTRLLLTKIPFFREIIVSSFSCEHCGWNNTEIQSAGRIQDQGVRYTLTVRAQEDMNREVVKTESATTRIPELDFEIPAFSQKGALTTVEGLINRAISGLEQDQPMRRASEETIAERIDEFIVKLQELKQVASPFTLKDEALVITHYNRTSKQEEMLGLQAEAPEEKPEEDDLRNEVLQFNTNCPECNAPAQTNMKLVQIPHFKEVIIMATNCENCGDRTNEVKSGGAVEPLGTRITLHITDPSDMTRDLLKSETCSVEIPELEFELGMAVLGGKFTTLEGLLKDIRELVTKNPFTLGDSSSPGQAEKLQEFSQKLDQIIEGSMKAHFIMDDPAGNSYLQNVYAPEDDPEMKVECYTRTFDQNEELGLNDMKTEGYETGLAPQR
;
A
#
# COMPACT_ATOMS: atom_id res chain seq x y z
N MET A 1 -86.76 -7.60 -8.39
CA MET A 1 -86.96 -8.89 -7.70
C MET A 1 -85.93 -9.82 -8.30
N LEU A 2 -84.73 -9.86 -7.72
CA LEU A 2 -84.37 -10.78 -6.61
C LEU A 2 -84.39 -12.23 -7.09
N ALA A 3 -83.18 -12.76 -7.32
CA ALA A 3 -82.88 -14.18 -7.43
C ALA A 3 -81.62 -14.43 -6.60
N GLU A 4 -81.67 -15.46 -5.74
CA GLU A 4 -80.59 -15.81 -4.82
C GLU A 4 -79.49 -16.62 -5.52
N GLY A 5 -78.27 -16.54 -4.99
CA GLY A 5 -77.11 -17.34 -5.40
C GLY A 5 -76.10 -17.40 -4.26
N ALA A 6 -75.64 -18.61 -3.92
CA ALA A 6 -74.93 -18.88 -2.67
C ALA A 6 -73.48 -18.34 -2.64
N LEU A 7 -72.96 -18.10 -1.43
CA LEU A 7 -71.57 -17.74 -1.20
C LEU A 7 -70.63 -18.94 -1.32
N GLU A 8 -69.53 -18.77 -2.04
CA GLU A 8 -68.31 -19.58 -1.86
C GLU A 8 -67.27 -18.79 -1.03
N PRO A 9 -66.48 -19.46 -0.17
CA PRO A 9 -65.46 -18.79 0.65
C PRO A 9 -64.21 -18.48 -0.17
N GLY A 10 -63.86 -17.20 -0.28
CA GLY A 10 -62.63 -16.75 -0.93
C GLY A 10 -61.37 -17.23 -0.19
N THR A 11 -60.36 -17.65 -0.96
CA THR A 11 -59.05 -18.06 -0.46
C THR A 11 -58.30 -16.92 0.24
N PRO A 12 -57.54 -17.19 1.32
CA PRO A 12 -56.73 -16.17 1.96
C PRO A 12 -55.56 -15.78 1.07
N ALA A 13 -55.39 -14.47 0.82
CA ALA A 13 -54.24 -13.94 0.11
C ALA A 13 -52.95 -14.18 0.92
N ALA A 14 -51.90 -14.63 0.24
CA ALA A 14 -50.58 -14.80 0.85
C ALA A 14 -50.02 -13.44 1.33
N PRO A 15 -49.24 -13.41 2.43
CA PRO A 15 -48.62 -12.18 2.89
C PRO A 15 -47.63 -11.66 1.85
N ALA A 16 -47.70 -10.35 1.57
CA ALA A 16 -46.75 -9.70 0.66
C ALA A 16 -45.32 -9.81 1.21
N ALA A 17 -44.37 -10.19 0.35
CA ALA A 17 -42.96 -10.21 0.69
C ALA A 17 -42.49 -8.78 1.08
N PRO A 18 -41.57 -8.64 2.06
CA PRO A 18 -41.00 -7.34 2.38
C PRO A 18 -40.22 -6.82 1.17
N SER A 19 -40.48 -5.57 0.78
CA SER A 19 -39.70 -4.88 -0.25
C SER A 19 -38.21 -4.89 0.14
N PRO A 20 -37.28 -5.06 -0.83
CA PRO A 20 -35.86 -5.01 -0.53
C PRO A 20 -35.54 -3.64 0.11
N ALA A 21 -34.87 -3.69 1.27
CA ALA A 21 -34.42 -2.48 1.93
C ALA A 21 -33.56 -1.67 0.96
N ARG A 22 -33.78 -0.35 0.88
CA ARG A 22 -32.89 0.53 0.14
C ARG A 22 -31.48 0.33 0.69
N VAL A 23 -30.58 -0.20 -0.14
CA VAL A 23 -29.15 -0.22 0.16
C VAL A 23 -28.74 1.23 0.36
N ARG A 24 -28.43 1.56 1.61
CA ARG A 24 -27.96 2.88 2.00
C ARG A 24 -26.55 2.99 1.43
N ALA A 25 -26.28 3.99 0.60
CA ALA A 25 -24.93 4.23 0.10
C ALA A 25 -23.95 4.27 1.29
N PRO A 26 -22.74 3.70 1.15
CA PRO A 26 -21.78 3.69 2.24
C PRO A 26 -21.53 5.15 2.68
N ALA A 27 -21.58 5.38 3.99
CA ALA A 27 -21.29 6.70 4.53
C ALA A 27 -19.86 7.10 4.14
N SER A 28 -19.66 8.38 3.85
CA SER A 28 -18.35 8.96 3.57
C SER A 28 -17.46 8.89 4.82
N GLY A 29 -16.81 7.73 5.02
CA GLY A 29 -15.92 7.48 6.15
C GLY A 29 -14.67 8.34 6.10
N ASN A 30 -14.18 8.75 7.26
CA ASN A 30 -12.93 9.49 7.38
C ASN A 30 -11.74 8.55 7.09
N LEU A 31 -10.80 8.96 6.23
CA LEU A 31 -9.78 8.07 5.65
C LEU A 31 -8.88 7.42 6.71
N PHE A 32 -8.59 8.17 7.77
CA PHE A 32 -7.95 7.66 8.97
C PHE A 32 -9.00 7.52 10.07
N ARG A 33 -9.29 6.29 10.47
CA ARG A 33 -10.17 6.01 11.62
C ARG A 33 -9.35 6.02 12.92
N PRO A 34 -9.92 6.43 14.07
CA PRO A 34 -9.25 6.28 15.36
C PRO A 34 -9.02 4.80 15.66
N ILE A 35 -7.84 4.44 16.18
CA ILE A 35 -7.55 3.05 16.53
C ILE A 35 -8.54 2.55 17.61
N SER A 36 -9.32 1.53 17.27
CA SER A 36 -10.38 0.97 18.12
C SER A 36 -10.39 -0.55 18.01
N ALA A 37 -10.48 -1.24 19.15
CA ALA A 37 -10.57 -2.69 19.19
C ALA A 37 -11.96 -3.23 18.78
N GLU A 38 -12.92 -2.35 18.51
CA GLU A 38 -14.32 -2.68 18.20
C GLU A 38 -14.73 -2.32 16.75
N ASP A 39 -13.82 -1.78 15.91
CA ASP A 39 -14.13 -1.38 14.52
C ASP A 39 -13.77 -2.50 13.52
N GLU A 40 -14.69 -3.46 13.34
CA GLU A 40 -14.56 -4.60 12.42
C GLU A 40 -14.42 -4.19 10.93
N GLU A 41 -14.72 -2.93 10.57
CA GLU A 41 -14.57 -2.41 9.20
C GLU A 41 -13.14 -1.94 8.88
N GLN A 42 -12.25 -1.76 9.85
CA GLN A 42 -10.90 -1.23 9.60
C GLN A 42 -9.92 -2.31 9.11
N GLN A 43 -10.16 -2.83 7.90
CA GLN A 43 -9.27 -3.80 7.26
C GLN A 43 -7.96 -3.14 6.81
N PRO A 44 -6.78 -3.69 7.15
CA PRO A 44 -5.50 -3.19 6.64
C PRO A 44 -5.33 -3.55 5.16
N THR A 45 -4.81 -2.62 4.36
CA THR A 45 -4.45 -2.89 2.96
C THR A 45 -3.24 -3.83 2.92
N GLU A 46 -3.38 -4.98 2.27
CA GLU A 46 -2.28 -5.93 2.10
C GLU A 46 -1.54 -5.68 0.79
N ILE A 47 -0.20 -5.69 0.83
CA ILE A 47 0.67 -5.45 -0.32
C ILE A 47 1.83 -6.46 -0.28
N GLU A 48 2.04 -7.20 -1.37
CA GLU A 48 3.26 -8.03 -1.50
C GLU A 48 4.52 -7.16 -1.51
N SER A 49 5.52 -7.56 -0.74
CA SER A 49 6.75 -6.81 -0.52
C SER A 49 7.94 -7.75 -0.38
N LEU A 50 9.11 -7.31 -0.85
CA LEU A 50 10.34 -8.10 -0.77
C LEU A 50 10.84 -8.20 0.69
N CYS A 51 11.03 -9.42 1.19
CA CYS A 51 11.61 -9.67 2.50
C CYS A 51 13.11 -9.34 2.51
N MET A 52 13.51 -8.32 3.25
CA MET A 52 14.93 -7.91 3.34
C MET A 52 15.83 -8.93 4.06
N ASN A 53 15.25 -9.92 4.76
CA ASN A 53 16.01 -10.99 5.43
C ASN A 53 16.26 -12.23 4.55
N CYS A 54 15.38 -12.53 3.58
CA CYS A 54 15.47 -13.77 2.78
C CYS A 54 15.27 -13.58 1.27
N TYR A 55 15.04 -12.35 0.82
CA TYR A 55 14.86 -11.96 -0.59
C TYR A 55 13.75 -12.72 -1.33
N ARG A 56 12.70 -13.12 -0.61
CA ARG A 56 11.44 -13.66 -1.14
C ARG A 56 10.30 -12.73 -0.77
N ASN A 57 9.15 -12.85 -1.43
CA ASN A 57 8.00 -12.04 -1.07
C ASN A 57 7.48 -12.40 0.33
N GLY A 58 6.93 -11.39 1.00
CA GLY A 58 6.09 -11.48 2.18
C GLY A 58 5.00 -10.42 2.09
N VAL A 59 4.14 -10.35 3.09
CA VAL A 59 2.97 -9.47 3.09
C VAL A 59 3.24 -8.25 3.98
N THR A 60 3.10 -7.06 3.42
CA THR A 60 3.03 -5.79 4.16
C THR A 60 1.58 -5.40 4.37
N ARG A 61 1.17 -5.24 5.63
CA ARG A 61 -0.15 -4.72 6.01
C ARG A 61 -0.04 -3.23 6.32
N LEU A 62 -0.65 -2.37 5.51
CA LEU A 62 -0.77 -0.94 5.77
C LEU A 62 -2.08 -0.65 6.51
N LEU A 63 -1.98 -0.14 7.73
CA LEU A 63 -3.11 0.37 8.50
C LEU A 63 -3.01 1.90 8.61
N LEU A 64 -3.90 2.60 7.91
CA LEU A 64 -4.08 4.05 8.01
C LEU A 64 -4.94 4.35 9.24
N THR A 65 -4.34 4.90 10.29
CA THR A 65 -5.05 5.18 11.56
C THR A 65 -4.69 6.54 12.16
N LYS A 66 -5.62 7.09 12.95
CA LYS A 66 -5.42 8.30 13.77
C LYS A 66 -5.18 7.87 15.21
N ILE A 67 -3.97 8.10 15.72
CA ILE A 67 -3.69 7.98 17.16
C ILE A 67 -3.88 9.36 17.82
N PRO A 68 -4.58 9.46 18.96
CA PRO A 68 -4.66 10.69 19.74
C PRO A 68 -3.27 11.34 19.94
N PHE A 69 -3.20 12.66 19.80
CA PHE A 69 -1.97 13.47 19.88
C PHE A 69 -0.92 13.27 18.77
N PHE A 70 -0.98 12.23 17.94
CA PHE A 70 -0.01 11.96 16.86
C PHE A 70 -0.52 12.20 15.43
N ARG A 71 -1.78 12.65 15.28
CA ARG A 71 -2.49 12.80 13.99
C ARG A 71 -2.46 11.48 13.19
N GLU A 72 -2.15 11.58 11.90
CA GLU A 72 -2.29 10.56 10.88
C GLU A 72 -1.00 9.74 10.77
N ILE A 73 -1.12 8.43 10.99
CA ILE A 73 -0.02 7.49 10.87
C ILE A 73 -0.36 6.33 9.93
N ILE A 74 0.68 5.84 9.28
CA ILE A 74 0.68 4.59 8.52
C ILE A 74 1.42 3.58 9.38
N VAL A 75 0.73 2.55 9.87
CA VAL A 75 1.38 1.38 10.47
C VAL A 75 1.62 0.38 9.34
N SER A 76 2.87 0.18 8.98
CA SER A 76 3.31 -0.78 7.97
C SER A 76 3.84 -2.03 8.66
N SER A 77 3.04 -3.10 8.69
CA SER A 77 3.40 -4.36 9.34
C SER A 77 3.75 -5.42 8.29
N PHE A 78 5.04 -5.58 8.02
CA PHE A 78 5.58 -6.65 7.19
C PHE A 78 5.67 -7.98 7.94
N SER A 79 5.34 -9.08 7.25
CA SER A 79 5.53 -10.47 7.71
C SER A 79 5.90 -11.40 6.55
N CYS A 80 6.99 -12.17 6.71
CA CYS A 80 7.41 -13.18 5.75
C CYS A 80 7.23 -14.60 6.28
N GLU A 81 6.33 -15.37 5.68
CA GLU A 81 6.09 -16.77 6.06
C GLU A 81 7.30 -17.68 5.83
N HIS A 82 8.17 -17.36 4.86
CA HIS A 82 9.32 -18.21 4.52
C HIS A 82 10.45 -18.20 5.55
N CYS A 83 10.61 -17.11 6.32
CA CYS A 83 11.70 -16.99 7.30
C CYS A 83 11.25 -16.53 8.69
N GLY A 84 9.95 -16.25 8.87
CA GLY A 84 9.40 -15.74 10.13
C GLY A 84 9.79 -14.30 10.46
N TRP A 85 10.55 -13.61 9.59
CA TRP A 85 10.91 -12.21 9.81
C TRP A 85 9.67 -11.32 9.68
N ASN A 86 9.43 -10.54 10.72
CA ASN A 86 8.40 -9.52 10.77
C ASN A 86 9.04 -8.16 11.10
N ASN A 87 8.41 -7.09 10.62
CA ASN A 87 8.86 -5.72 10.85
C ASN A 87 7.64 -4.79 10.85
N THR A 88 7.38 -4.13 11.97
CA THR A 88 6.28 -3.16 12.09
C THR A 88 6.86 -1.77 12.19
N GLU A 89 6.76 -1.02 11.10
CA GLU A 89 7.20 0.37 11.00
C GLU A 89 6.00 1.31 11.21
N ILE A 90 6.21 2.40 11.94
CA ILE A 90 5.29 3.54 11.91
C ILE A 90 5.93 4.65 11.09
N GLN A 91 5.17 5.11 10.10
CA GLN A 91 5.46 6.30 9.32
C GLN A 91 4.38 7.36 9.62
N SER A 92 4.78 8.60 9.88
CA SER A 92 3.83 9.71 10.04
C SER A 92 3.41 10.21 8.66
N ALA A 93 2.12 10.14 8.35
CA ALA A 93 1.55 10.64 7.09
C ALA A 93 1.39 12.17 7.13
N GLY A 94 1.06 12.73 8.30
CA GLY A 94 0.85 14.17 8.45
C GLY A 94 2.15 14.98 8.41
N ARG A 95 2.03 16.24 7.96
CA ARG A 95 3.11 17.24 7.97
C ARG A 95 3.87 17.25 9.31
N ILE A 96 5.20 17.44 9.22
CA ILE A 96 6.06 17.65 10.39
C ILE A 96 5.43 18.77 11.25
N GLN A 97 5.12 18.47 12.53
CA GLN A 97 4.40 19.38 13.43
C GLN A 97 5.08 20.75 13.52
N ASP A 98 4.37 21.82 13.88
CA ASP A 98 4.97 23.17 13.98
C ASP A 98 6.09 23.24 15.04
N GLN A 99 6.05 22.37 16.05
CA GLN A 99 7.01 22.33 17.16
C GLN A 99 7.66 20.95 17.30
N GLY A 100 8.89 20.91 17.79
CA GLY A 100 9.50 19.70 18.31
C GLY A 100 8.85 19.32 19.64
N VAL A 101 8.67 18.02 19.87
CA VAL A 101 8.15 17.49 21.14
C VAL A 101 9.23 16.68 21.85
N ARG A 102 9.28 16.76 23.18
CA ARG A 102 10.14 15.93 24.03
C ARG A 102 9.27 15.22 25.07
N TYR A 103 9.18 13.90 24.91
CA TYR A 103 8.57 12.97 25.87
C TYR A 103 9.54 12.53 26.94
N THR A 104 8.96 11.90 27.98
CA THR A 104 9.45 11.99 29.35
C THR A 104 8.75 10.94 30.24
N LEU A 105 9.14 9.67 30.35
CA LEU A 105 8.36 8.61 31.06
C LEU A 105 9.09 7.80 32.19
N THR A 106 9.27 8.34 33.40
CA THR A 106 9.96 7.66 34.54
C THR A 106 9.10 6.50 34.95
N VAL A 107 9.75 5.36 35.00
CA VAL A 107 9.13 4.11 35.32
C VAL A 107 9.15 3.97 36.83
N ARG A 108 7.97 3.92 37.45
CA ARG A 108 7.77 3.70 38.88
C ARG A 108 7.07 2.38 39.16
N ALA A 109 6.27 1.88 38.21
CA ALA A 109 5.56 0.61 38.29
C ALA A 109 5.66 -0.17 36.97
N GLN A 110 5.30 -1.46 37.02
CA GLN A 110 5.22 -2.30 35.81
C GLN A 110 4.20 -1.76 34.78
N GLU A 111 3.19 -1.01 35.24
CA GLU A 111 2.22 -0.34 34.36
C GLU A 111 2.91 0.67 33.42
N ASP A 112 3.97 1.34 33.87
CA ASP A 112 4.75 2.26 33.02
C ASP A 112 5.55 1.53 31.95
N MET A 113 6.01 0.31 32.23
CA MET A 113 6.71 -0.56 31.28
C MET A 113 5.80 -0.99 30.12
N ASN A 114 4.50 -1.11 30.39
CA ASN A 114 3.48 -1.52 29.42
C ASN A 114 2.96 -0.37 28.55
N ARG A 115 3.33 0.89 28.84
CA ARG A 115 2.88 2.04 28.04
C ARG A 115 3.40 1.93 26.61
N GLU A 116 2.50 2.12 25.65
CA GLU A 116 2.82 2.16 24.23
C GLU A 116 3.65 3.41 23.88
N VAL A 117 4.62 3.23 22.99
CA VAL A 117 5.55 4.26 22.54
C VAL A 117 5.64 4.20 21.02
N VAL A 118 5.20 5.28 20.37
CA VAL A 118 5.51 5.56 18.97
C VAL A 118 6.84 6.30 18.93
N LYS A 119 7.93 5.61 18.57
CA LYS A 119 9.24 6.22 18.34
C LYS A 119 9.39 6.48 16.84
N THR A 120 9.57 7.73 16.42
CA THR A 120 9.95 8.07 15.04
C THR A 120 11.46 7.91 14.82
N GLU A 121 11.92 7.79 13.57
CA GLU A 121 13.37 7.66 13.29
C GLU A 121 14.17 8.90 13.74
N SER A 122 13.58 10.10 13.70
CA SER A 122 14.18 11.34 14.19
C SER A 122 14.21 11.49 15.72
N ALA A 123 13.64 10.56 16.49
CA ALA A 123 13.54 10.65 17.93
C ALA A 123 14.75 10.03 18.66
N THR A 124 15.48 10.86 19.41
CA THR A 124 16.49 10.42 20.38
C THR A 124 15.83 9.85 21.65
N THR A 125 16.26 8.67 22.11
CA THR A 125 15.85 8.08 23.39
C THR A 125 17.01 8.12 24.37
N ARG A 126 16.78 8.45 25.65
CA ARG A 126 17.83 8.49 26.68
C ARG A 126 17.34 7.90 28.00
N ILE A 127 18.23 7.24 28.74
CA ILE A 127 18.04 6.84 30.14
C ILE A 127 19.21 7.43 30.93
N PRO A 128 19.05 8.61 31.55
CA PRO A 128 20.16 9.35 32.17
C PRO A 128 20.86 8.59 33.30
N GLU A 129 20.16 7.76 34.07
CA GLU A 129 20.73 6.99 35.18
C GLU A 129 21.77 5.95 34.73
N LEU A 130 21.75 5.54 33.46
CA LEU A 130 22.70 4.61 32.87
C LEU A 130 23.64 5.28 31.86
N ASP A 131 23.59 6.62 31.71
CA ASP A 131 24.23 7.35 30.59
C ASP A 131 23.90 6.74 29.21
N PHE A 132 22.69 6.17 29.07
CA PHE A 132 22.27 5.48 27.85
C PHE A 132 21.64 6.45 26.86
N GLU A 133 22.05 6.37 25.58
CA GLU A 133 21.45 7.14 24.49
C GLU A 133 21.31 6.30 23.21
N ILE A 134 20.11 6.29 22.64
CA ILE A 134 19.83 5.85 21.27
C ILE A 134 19.67 7.11 20.42
N PRO A 135 20.66 7.47 19.58
CA PRO A 135 20.62 8.69 18.78
C PRO A 135 19.57 8.61 17.66
N ALA A 136 19.14 9.76 17.16
CA ALA A 136 18.26 9.86 15.99
C ALA A 136 18.87 9.13 14.77
N PHE A 137 18.01 8.59 13.92
CA PHE A 137 18.30 7.82 12.69
C PHE A 137 19.11 6.52 12.88
N SER A 138 19.46 6.14 14.12
CA SER A 138 20.06 4.82 14.40
C SER A 138 19.05 3.66 14.33
N GLN A 139 17.75 3.97 14.39
CA GLN A 139 16.65 3.01 14.37
C GLN A 139 15.50 3.57 13.55
N LYS A 140 14.81 2.70 12.82
CA LYS A 140 13.56 3.03 12.10
C LYS A 140 12.40 3.32 13.06
N GLY A 141 11.38 3.99 12.54
CA GLY A 141 10.16 4.29 13.30
C GLY A 141 9.44 3.01 13.72
N ALA A 142 8.97 2.92 14.96
CA ALA A 142 8.39 1.71 15.53
C ALA A 142 7.24 2.00 16.51
N LEU A 143 6.21 1.14 16.46
CA LEU A 143 5.29 0.93 17.57
C LEU A 143 5.91 -0.08 18.53
N THR A 144 5.96 0.24 19.81
CA THR A 144 6.49 -0.67 20.82
C THR A 144 5.97 -0.27 22.21
N THR A 145 6.45 -0.91 23.27
CA THR A 145 6.24 -0.44 24.66
C THR A 145 7.54 0.10 25.25
N VAL A 146 7.47 0.70 26.44
CA VAL A 146 8.68 1.07 27.21
C VAL A 146 9.55 -0.17 27.48
N GLU A 147 8.96 -1.30 27.84
CA GLU A 147 9.69 -2.57 27.93
C GLU A 147 10.27 -3.00 26.58
N GLY A 148 9.49 -2.86 25.50
CA GLY A 148 9.92 -3.20 24.14
C GLY A 148 11.15 -2.41 23.67
N LEU A 149 11.26 -1.12 24.01
CA LEU A 149 12.46 -0.32 23.77
C LEU A 149 13.69 -0.87 24.52
N ILE A 150 13.53 -1.23 25.79
CA ILE A 150 14.61 -1.77 26.62
C ILE A 150 15.04 -3.17 26.13
N ASN A 151 14.07 -4.04 25.81
CA ASN A 151 14.32 -5.35 25.22
C ASN A 151 15.07 -5.23 23.88
N ARG A 152 14.64 -4.31 23.00
CA ARG A 152 15.30 -4.06 21.71
C ARG A 152 16.73 -3.53 21.86
N ALA A 153 16.97 -2.69 22.88
CA ALA A 153 18.32 -2.23 23.23
C ALA A 153 19.21 -3.38 23.75
N ILE A 154 18.68 -4.25 24.63
CA ILE A 154 19.37 -5.45 25.12
C ILE A 154 19.74 -6.36 23.95
N SER A 155 18.78 -6.75 23.11
CA SER A 155 19.04 -7.65 21.97
C SER A 155 20.04 -7.07 20.98
N GLY A 156 19.99 -5.76 20.69
CA GLY A 156 20.96 -5.09 19.82
C GLY A 156 22.38 -5.02 20.40
N LEU A 157 22.52 -4.97 21.73
CA LEU A 157 23.83 -5.08 22.39
C LEU A 157 24.31 -6.53 22.43
N GLU A 158 23.42 -7.49 22.71
CA GLU A 158 23.73 -8.91 22.91
C GLU A 158 24.07 -9.65 21.60
N GLN A 159 23.43 -9.29 20.47
CA GLN A 159 23.55 -9.98 19.18
C GLN A 159 25.01 -10.21 18.73
N ASP A 160 25.88 -9.20 18.85
CA ASP A 160 27.28 -9.32 18.44
C ASP A 160 28.22 -9.74 19.58
N GLN A 161 27.75 -9.92 20.83
CA GLN A 161 28.62 -10.31 21.95
C GLN A 161 29.45 -11.58 21.68
N PRO A 162 28.95 -12.63 21.00
CA PRO A 162 29.79 -13.78 20.62
C PRO A 162 31.00 -13.40 19.76
N MET A 163 30.85 -12.41 18.87
CA MET A 163 31.95 -11.90 18.04
C MET A 163 32.87 -11.00 18.87
N ARG A 164 32.32 -10.07 19.66
CA ARG A 164 33.10 -9.13 20.49
C ARG A 164 33.94 -9.85 21.54
N ARG A 165 33.45 -10.94 22.15
CA ARG A 165 34.23 -11.78 23.08
C ARG A 165 35.43 -12.46 22.41
N ALA A 166 35.38 -12.70 21.09
CA ALA A 166 36.48 -13.30 20.34
C ALA A 166 37.54 -12.29 19.87
N SER A 167 37.17 -11.00 19.71
CA SER A 167 38.08 -9.94 19.24
C SER A 167 38.57 -9.00 20.34
N GLU A 168 37.69 -8.60 21.26
CA GLU A 168 37.89 -7.52 22.24
C GLU A 168 37.19 -7.86 23.57
N GLU A 169 37.71 -8.87 24.27
CA GLU A 169 37.17 -9.43 25.53
C GLU A 169 36.82 -8.35 26.57
N THR A 170 37.70 -7.37 26.81
CA THR A 170 37.50 -6.29 27.80
C THR A 170 36.39 -5.30 27.44
N ILE A 171 36.03 -5.18 26.16
CA ILE A 171 34.88 -4.38 25.73
C ILE A 171 33.60 -5.21 25.84
N ALA A 172 33.66 -6.51 25.51
CA ALA A 172 32.55 -7.43 25.69
C ALA A 172 32.13 -7.55 27.17
N GLU A 173 33.08 -7.65 28.12
CA GLU A 173 32.79 -7.66 29.57
C GLU A 173 32.01 -6.41 29.99
N ARG A 174 32.44 -5.22 29.56
CA ARG A 174 31.77 -3.94 29.89
C ARG A 174 30.37 -3.82 29.26
N ILE A 175 30.14 -4.46 28.12
CA ILE A 175 28.81 -4.53 27.49
C ILE A 175 27.93 -5.54 28.24
N ASP A 176 28.47 -6.68 28.68
CA ASP A 176 27.74 -7.65 29.51
C ASP A 176 27.31 -7.02 30.86
N GLU A 177 28.19 -6.28 31.54
CA GLU A 177 27.84 -5.49 32.73
C GLU A 177 26.72 -4.45 32.46
N PHE A 178 26.68 -3.89 31.25
CA PHE A 178 25.67 -2.90 30.87
C PHE A 178 24.33 -3.55 30.51
N ILE A 179 24.34 -4.71 29.86
CA ILE A 179 23.16 -5.52 29.59
C ILE A 179 22.49 -5.92 30.91
N VAL A 180 23.27 -6.33 31.93
CA VAL A 180 22.74 -6.63 33.27
C VAL A 180 22.01 -5.41 33.86
N LYS A 181 22.60 -4.20 33.79
CA LYS A 181 21.94 -2.97 34.26
C LYS A 181 20.62 -2.68 33.53
N LEU A 182 20.57 -2.90 32.21
CA LEU A 182 19.32 -2.76 31.43
C LEU A 182 18.28 -3.83 31.81
N GLN A 183 18.71 -5.06 32.13
CA GLN A 183 17.82 -6.12 32.63
C GLN A 183 17.31 -5.83 34.05
N GLU A 184 18.12 -5.21 34.92
CA GLU A 184 17.72 -4.78 36.26
C GLU A 184 16.63 -3.70 36.22
N LEU A 185 16.66 -2.79 35.23
CA LEU A 185 15.56 -1.81 35.02
C LEU A 185 14.20 -2.50 34.86
N LYS A 186 14.14 -3.68 34.25
CA LYS A 186 12.89 -4.44 34.08
C LYS A 186 12.28 -4.93 35.39
N GLN A 187 13.06 -5.03 36.47
CA GLN A 187 12.56 -5.43 37.79
C GLN A 187 11.93 -4.26 38.56
N VAL A 188 12.07 -3.01 38.05
CA VAL A 188 11.55 -1.77 38.65
C VAL A 188 11.92 -1.61 40.14
N ALA A 189 13.08 -2.16 40.54
CA ALA A 189 13.56 -2.15 41.93
C ALA A 189 13.97 -0.76 42.42
N SER A 190 14.38 0.11 41.51
CA SER A 190 14.51 1.56 41.71
C SER A 190 13.89 2.30 40.53
N PRO A 191 13.16 3.40 40.76
CA PRO A 191 12.56 4.17 39.67
C PRO A 191 13.64 4.79 38.80
N PHE A 192 13.46 4.75 37.48
CA PHE A 192 14.43 5.25 36.51
C PHE A 192 13.76 6.13 35.46
N THR A 193 14.48 7.15 35.03
CA THR A 193 13.98 8.31 34.32
C THR A 193 14.05 8.09 32.81
N LEU A 194 13.14 7.25 32.27
CA LEU A 194 12.66 7.54 30.90
C LEU A 194 11.93 8.92 30.88
N LYS A 195 11.52 9.46 32.06
CA LYS A 195 11.48 10.88 32.57
C LYS A 195 10.31 11.52 33.42
N ASP A 196 9.01 11.15 33.42
CA ASP A 196 8.10 10.85 34.60
C ASP A 196 6.65 10.41 34.26
N GLU A 197 5.82 9.99 35.24
CA GLU A 197 4.35 9.97 35.15
C GLU A 197 3.77 11.39 35.17
N ALA A 198 4.54 12.29 35.80
CA ALA A 198 4.74 13.61 35.25
C ALA A 198 5.43 13.49 33.86
N LEU A 199 4.68 13.00 32.88
CA LEU A 199 5.09 12.90 31.48
C LEU A 199 5.23 14.31 30.94
N VAL A 200 6.36 14.98 31.21
CA VAL A 200 6.55 16.38 30.85
C VAL A 200 6.79 16.48 29.35
N ILE A 201 5.69 16.57 28.61
CA ILE A 201 5.63 16.87 27.18
C ILE A 201 6.06 18.34 27.02
N THR A 202 7.35 18.58 26.82
CA THR A 202 7.84 19.93 26.50
C THR A 202 7.86 20.11 24.99
N HIS A 203 7.01 21.02 24.49
CA HIS A 203 7.10 21.51 23.12
C HIS A 203 8.18 22.58 23.02
N TYR A 204 8.92 22.60 21.92
CA TYR A 204 9.98 23.57 21.66
C TYR A 204 9.99 23.97 20.18
N ASN A 205 10.26 25.25 19.91
CA ASN A 205 10.56 25.69 18.55
C ASN A 205 11.88 25.05 18.11
N ARG A 206 11.92 24.50 16.90
CA ARG A 206 13.12 23.84 16.40
C ARG A 206 14.27 24.84 16.24
N THR A 207 15.48 24.33 16.40
CA THR A 207 16.68 25.05 15.94
C THR A 207 16.85 24.81 14.44
N SER A 208 17.48 25.74 13.71
CA SER A 208 17.70 25.58 12.26
C SER A 208 18.43 24.30 11.89
N LYS A 209 19.32 23.79 12.76
CA LYS A 209 19.97 22.49 12.58
C LYS A 209 18.99 21.30 12.68
N GLN A 210 17.93 21.41 13.48
CA GLN A 210 16.87 20.40 13.56
C GLN A 210 15.87 20.51 12.41
N GLU A 211 15.68 21.71 11.83
CA GLU A 211 14.87 21.92 10.63
C GLU A 211 15.57 21.33 9.40
N GLU A 212 16.86 21.65 9.22
CA GLU A 212 17.74 21.07 8.20
C GLU A 212 17.82 19.53 8.30
N MET A 213 17.97 18.99 9.51
CA MET A 213 17.98 17.55 9.78
C MET A 213 16.63 16.85 9.48
N LEU A 214 15.54 17.60 9.37
CA LEU A 214 14.21 17.11 8.98
C LEU A 214 13.85 17.47 7.53
N GLY A 215 14.77 18.05 6.76
CA GLY A 215 14.52 18.48 5.37
C GLY A 215 13.60 19.70 5.24
N LEU A 216 13.29 20.40 6.34
CA LEU A 216 12.44 21.59 6.31
C LEU A 216 13.21 22.78 5.71
N GLN A 217 12.83 23.20 4.51
CA GLN A 217 13.21 24.51 3.99
C GLN A 217 12.37 25.61 4.64
N ALA A 218 12.90 26.83 4.72
CA ALA A 218 12.21 27.98 5.28
C ALA A 218 11.16 28.53 4.29
N GLU A 219 10.03 27.84 4.17
CA GLU A 219 8.89 28.30 3.37
C GLU A 219 8.07 29.36 4.13
N ALA A 220 7.44 30.25 3.36
CA ALA A 220 6.60 31.31 3.90
C ALA A 220 5.31 30.73 4.53
N PRO A 221 4.70 31.38 5.54
CA PRO A 221 3.52 30.85 6.19
C PRO A 221 2.31 30.87 5.24
N GLU A 222 1.93 29.71 4.73
CA GLU A 222 0.64 29.52 4.05
C GLU A 222 -0.52 29.43 5.05
N GLU A 223 -1.70 29.85 4.59
CA GLU A 223 -2.92 29.85 5.39
C GLU A 223 -3.41 28.41 5.66
N LYS A 224 -4.01 28.19 6.84
CA LYS A 224 -4.54 26.87 7.21
C LYS A 224 -5.68 26.46 6.27
N PRO A 225 -5.61 25.30 5.58
CA PRO A 225 -6.77 24.74 4.91
C PRO A 225 -7.83 24.31 5.93
N GLU A 226 -9.10 24.36 5.53
CA GLU A 226 -10.22 23.84 6.32
C GLU A 226 -10.23 22.29 6.35
N GLU A 227 -10.87 21.71 7.35
CA GLU A 227 -10.55 20.39 7.91
C GLU A 227 -11.03 19.15 7.09
N ASP A 228 -11.49 19.33 5.84
CA ASP A 228 -12.44 18.38 5.21
C ASP A 228 -12.07 17.82 3.81
N ASP A 229 -10.86 18.03 3.26
CA ASP A 229 -10.42 17.30 2.04
C ASP A 229 -8.92 16.92 1.97
N LEU A 230 -8.44 16.21 2.99
CA LEU A 230 -7.09 15.61 2.98
C LEU A 230 -6.96 14.38 2.05
N ARG A 231 -8.05 13.90 1.44
CA ARG A 231 -8.03 12.76 0.50
C ARG A 231 -7.23 13.07 -0.78
N ASN A 232 -7.00 14.34 -1.05
CA ASN A 232 -6.27 14.82 -2.21
C ASN A 232 -4.78 15.10 -1.97
N GLU A 233 -4.31 15.07 -0.71
CA GLU A 233 -2.89 15.29 -0.39
C GLU A 233 -2.01 14.11 -0.86
N VAL A 234 -0.78 14.42 -1.27
CA VAL A 234 0.24 13.44 -1.65
C VAL A 234 1.06 13.11 -0.42
N LEU A 235 1.03 11.85 0.00
CA LEU A 235 1.83 11.34 1.11
C LEU A 235 3.24 11.03 0.59
N GLN A 236 4.28 11.50 1.28
CA GLN A 236 5.66 11.30 0.85
C GLN A 236 6.44 10.52 1.91
N PHE A 237 7.12 9.44 1.51
CA PHE A 237 7.95 8.62 2.39
C PHE A 237 9.27 8.24 1.73
N ASN A 238 10.26 7.94 2.57
CA ASN A 238 11.57 7.49 2.13
C ASN A 238 11.56 5.97 1.93
N THR A 239 12.02 5.51 0.78
CA THR A 239 12.25 4.10 0.45
C THR A 239 13.62 3.92 -0.21
N ASN A 240 13.96 2.70 -0.63
CA ASN A 240 15.09 2.46 -1.52
C ASN A 240 14.61 2.40 -2.98
N CYS A 241 15.37 3.01 -3.90
CA CYS A 241 15.14 2.88 -5.34
C CYS A 241 15.24 1.40 -5.77
N PRO A 242 14.28 0.87 -6.55
CA PRO A 242 14.30 -0.53 -6.98
C PRO A 242 15.51 -0.86 -7.88
N GLU A 243 15.95 0.09 -8.72
CA GLU A 243 17.05 -0.10 -9.68
C GLU A 243 18.45 -0.05 -9.02
N CYS A 244 18.72 0.95 -8.17
CA CYS A 244 20.06 1.18 -7.61
C CYS A 244 20.18 1.01 -6.09
N ASN A 245 19.08 0.71 -5.39
CA ASN A 245 18.98 0.56 -3.94
C ASN A 245 19.46 1.77 -3.10
N ALA A 246 19.67 2.93 -3.74
CA ALA A 246 19.95 4.18 -3.06
C ALA A 246 18.68 4.73 -2.37
N PRO A 247 18.79 5.51 -1.27
CA PRO A 247 17.66 6.20 -0.69
C PRO A 247 16.95 7.08 -1.72
N ALA A 248 15.64 6.94 -1.84
CA ALA A 248 14.79 7.67 -2.76
C ALA A 248 13.48 8.07 -2.06
N GLN A 249 12.80 9.06 -2.61
CA GLN A 249 11.48 9.47 -2.13
C GLN A 249 10.39 8.90 -3.04
N THR A 250 9.38 8.30 -2.42
CA THR A 250 8.17 7.82 -3.08
C THR A 250 7.00 8.66 -2.63
N ASN A 251 6.28 9.19 -3.60
CA ASN A 251 5.04 9.92 -3.43
C ASN A 251 3.88 8.93 -3.61
N MET A 252 3.17 8.63 -2.53
CA MET A 252 1.92 7.87 -2.54
C MET A 252 0.73 8.81 -2.61
N LYS A 253 -0.17 8.57 -3.56
CA LYS A 253 -1.50 9.18 -3.57
C LYS A 253 -2.56 8.08 -3.65
N LEU A 254 -3.48 8.06 -2.69
CA LEU A 254 -4.74 7.33 -2.83
C LEU A 254 -5.60 8.09 -3.84
N VAL A 255 -6.06 7.39 -4.88
CA VAL A 255 -6.94 7.94 -5.91
C VAL A 255 -8.19 7.07 -5.95
N GLN A 256 -9.33 7.68 -5.59
CA GLN A 256 -10.64 7.13 -5.91
C GLN A 256 -10.96 7.52 -7.35
N ILE A 257 -10.74 6.60 -8.28
CA ILE A 257 -11.13 6.78 -9.68
C ILE A 257 -12.67 6.73 -9.75
N PRO A 258 -13.36 7.76 -10.29
CA PRO A 258 -14.81 7.75 -10.38
C PRO A 258 -15.34 6.52 -11.12
N HIS A 259 -16.35 5.87 -10.54
CA HIS A 259 -16.93 4.60 -11.04
C HIS A 259 -15.98 3.40 -11.05
N PHE A 260 -14.85 3.49 -10.33
CA PHE A 260 -13.93 2.38 -10.08
C PHE A 260 -13.53 2.36 -8.60
N LYS A 261 -12.73 1.36 -8.20
CA LYS A 261 -12.27 1.21 -6.83
C LYS A 261 -11.07 2.11 -6.51
N GLU A 262 -10.71 2.12 -5.24
CA GLU A 262 -9.59 2.89 -4.71
C GLU A 262 -8.24 2.27 -5.12
N VAL A 263 -7.35 3.11 -5.65
CA VAL A 263 -6.02 2.71 -6.11
C VAL A 263 -4.93 3.55 -5.48
N ILE A 264 -3.77 2.95 -5.30
CA ILE A 264 -2.61 3.56 -4.65
C ILE A 264 -1.56 3.82 -5.73
N ILE A 265 -1.40 5.08 -6.12
CA ILE A 265 -0.34 5.51 -7.05
C ILE A 265 0.92 5.79 -6.23
N MET A 266 2.00 5.07 -6.51
CA MET A 266 3.31 5.16 -5.87
C MET A 266 4.34 5.64 -6.91
N ALA A 267 4.69 6.93 -6.84
CA ALA A 267 5.64 7.56 -7.75
C ALA A 267 7.02 7.72 -7.09
N THR A 268 7.98 6.86 -7.44
CA THR A 268 9.36 6.91 -6.92
C THR A 268 10.24 7.69 -7.87
N ASN A 269 10.99 8.68 -7.37
CA ASN A 269 11.90 9.49 -8.18
C ASN A 269 13.29 9.45 -7.52
N CYS A 270 14.25 8.79 -8.16
CA CYS A 270 15.59 8.59 -7.60
C CYS A 270 16.59 9.62 -8.14
N GLU A 271 17.04 10.54 -7.30
CA GLU A 271 18.04 11.55 -7.69
C GLU A 271 19.42 10.95 -8.03
N ASN A 272 19.74 9.76 -7.53
CA ASN A 272 21.06 9.14 -7.68
C ASN A 272 21.26 8.43 -9.04
N CYS A 273 20.22 7.78 -9.58
CA CYS A 273 20.28 7.11 -10.89
C CYS A 273 19.38 7.75 -11.96
N GLY A 274 18.49 8.66 -11.59
CA GLY A 274 17.52 9.29 -12.49
C GLY A 274 16.27 8.46 -12.78
N ASP A 275 16.15 7.26 -12.18
CA ASP A 275 15.00 6.38 -12.33
C ASP A 275 13.70 7.01 -11.80
N ARG A 276 12.60 6.71 -12.50
CA ARG A 276 11.26 7.24 -12.25
C ARG A 276 10.22 6.15 -12.46
N THR A 277 9.77 5.54 -11.37
CA THR A 277 8.68 4.57 -11.40
C THR A 277 7.37 5.25 -11.01
N ASN A 278 6.29 4.92 -11.74
CA ASN A 278 4.91 5.25 -11.36
C ASN A 278 4.18 3.91 -11.26
N GLU A 279 4.37 3.23 -10.13
CA GLU A 279 3.67 1.98 -9.81
C GLU A 279 2.27 2.30 -9.32
N VAL A 280 1.26 1.58 -9.80
CA VAL A 280 -0.12 1.73 -9.34
C VAL A 280 -0.62 0.39 -8.85
N LYS A 281 -0.77 0.30 -7.53
CA LYS A 281 -1.26 -0.89 -6.85
C LYS A 281 -2.74 -0.73 -6.58
N SER A 282 -3.54 -1.74 -6.90
CA SER A 282 -4.94 -1.78 -6.46
C SER A 282 -4.95 -1.90 -4.94
N GLY A 283 -5.61 -0.97 -4.24
CA GLY A 283 -5.58 -0.91 -2.78
C GLY A 283 -6.49 -1.92 -2.07
N GLY A 284 -7.04 -2.88 -2.81
CA GLY A 284 -8.00 -3.86 -2.35
C GLY A 284 -7.61 -5.29 -2.74
N ALA A 285 -8.28 -6.26 -2.12
CA ALA A 285 -8.12 -7.67 -2.45
C ALA A 285 -8.50 -7.97 -3.90
N VAL A 286 -8.11 -9.16 -4.37
CA VAL A 286 -8.53 -9.70 -5.67
C VAL A 286 -10.06 -9.75 -5.73
N GLU A 287 -10.67 -9.19 -6.77
CA GLU A 287 -12.14 -9.16 -6.92
C GLU A 287 -12.74 -10.57 -6.94
N PRO A 288 -14.02 -10.77 -6.57
CA PRO A 288 -14.68 -12.07 -6.66
C PRO A 288 -14.84 -12.58 -8.11
N LEU A 289 -14.73 -11.69 -9.11
CA LEU A 289 -14.86 -11.99 -10.54
C LEU A 289 -13.68 -11.38 -11.32
N GLY A 290 -13.35 -11.98 -12.47
CA GLY A 290 -12.52 -11.33 -13.47
C GLY A 290 -13.33 -10.35 -14.32
N THR A 291 -12.66 -9.40 -14.95
CA THR A 291 -13.30 -8.35 -15.76
C THR A 291 -12.66 -8.31 -17.15
N ARG A 292 -13.49 -8.46 -18.19
CA ARG A 292 -13.10 -8.18 -19.58
C ARG A 292 -13.77 -6.90 -20.05
N ILE A 293 -12.96 -5.92 -20.46
CA ILE A 293 -13.41 -4.66 -21.06
C ILE A 293 -13.08 -4.71 -22.54
N THR A 294 -14.05 -4.39 -23.40
CA THR A 294 -13.87 -4.27 -24.86
C THR A 294 -14.32 -2.88 -25.29
N LEU A 295 -13.39 -2.06 -25.78
CA LEU A 295 -13.67 -0.76 -26.40
C LEU A 295 -13.47 -0.86 -27.91
N HIS A 296 -14.46 -0.49 -28.69
CA HIS A 296 -14.28 -0.24 -30.12
C HIS A 296 -13.82 1.22 -30.29
N ILE A 297 -12.56 1.40 -30.68
CA ILE A 297 -11.96 2.72 -30.91
C ILE A 297 -12.58 3.29 -32.18
N THR A 298 -13.32 4.39 -32.04
CA THR A 298 -14.08 4.99 -33.14
C THR A 298 -13.78 6.46 -33.41
N ASP A 299 -13.26 7.18 -32.41
CA ASP A 299 -13.00 8.62 -32.47
C ASP A 299 -11.60 8.95 -31.90
N PRO A 300 -10.86 9.95 -32.42
CA PRO A 300 -9.57 10.36 -31.86
C PRO A 300 -9.63 10.75 -30.37
N SER A 301 -10.79 11.15 -29.84
CA SER A 301 -10.97 11.42 -28.41
C SER A 301 -10.84 10.18 -27.52
N ASP A 302 -11.04 8.96 -28.04
CA ASP A 302 -10.83 7.71 -27.30
C ASP A 302 -9.38 7.60 -26.78
N MET A 303 -8.41 8.20 -27.49
CA MET A 303 -7.00 8.24 -27.09
C MET A 303 -6.78 8.92 -25.73
N THR A 304 -7.66 9.83 -25.33
CA THR A 304 -7.56 10.57 -24.05
C THR A 304 -8.18 9.86 -22.86
N ARG A 305 -8.82 8.70 -23.06
CA ARG A 305 -9.41 7.91 -21.98
C ARG A 305 -8.37 7.50 -20.94
N ASP A 306 -8.64 7.78 -19.67
CA ASP A 306 -7.85 7.29 -18.55
C ASP A 306 -7.90 5.75 -18.49
N LEU A 307 -6.76 5.12 -18.21
CA LEU A 307 -6.55 3.68 -18.28
C LEU A 307 -5.64 3.24 -17.12
N LEU A 308 -6.08 2.24 -16.35
CA LEU A 308 -5.25 1.50 -15.40
C LEU A 308 -5.05 0.08 -15.90
N LYS A 309 -3.81 -0.27 -16.26
CA LYS A 309 -3.45 -1.66 -16.54
C LYS A 309 -2.83 -2.28 -15.29
N SER A 310 -3.49 -3.27 -14.70
CA SER A 310 -2.92 -4.05 -13.60
C SER A 310 -1.79 -4.98 -14.09
N GLU A 311 -1.06 -5.58 -13.15
CA GLU A 311 -0.09 -6.63 -13.47
C GLU A 311 -0.76 -7.92 -13.98
N THR A 312 -2.01 -8.20 -13.58
CA THR A 312 -2.78 -9.39 -13.99
C THR A 312 -3.58 -9.19 -15.28
N CYS A 313 -3.55 -8.00 -15.87
CA CYS A 313 -4.25 -7.69 -17.10
C CYS A 313 -3.47 -8.10 -18.35
N SER A 314 -4.09 -8.85 -19.26
CA SER A 314 -3.67 -8.93 -20.67
C SER A 314 -4.34 -7.84 -21.50
N VAL A 315 -3.76 -7.52 -22.66
CA VAL A 315 -4.31 -6.56 -23.62
C VAL A 315 -4.30 -7.18 -25.03
N GLU A 316 -5.43 -7.14 -25.72
CA GLU A 316 -5.60 -7.73 -27.06
C GLU A 316 -6.11 -6.65 -28.04
N ILE A 317 -5.54 -6.64 -29.26
CA ILE A 317 -6.00 -5.83 -30.39
C ILE A 317 -6.22 -6.78 -31.58
N PRO A 318 -7.45 -7.31 -31.77
CA PRO A 318 -7.72 -8.39 -32.73
C PRO A 318 -7.38 -8.03 -34.19
N GLU A 319 -7.64 -6.80 -34.62
CA GLU A 319 -7.33 -6.32 -35.99
C GLU A 319 -5.83 -6.25 -36.30
N LEU A 320 -4.98 -6.33 -35.28
CA LEU A 320 -3.52 -6.37 -35.40
C LEU A 320 -2.93 -7.78 -35.21
N GLU A 321 -3.77 -8.79 -34.92
CA GLU A 321 -3.33 -10.11 -34.43
C GLU A 321 -2.36 -10.00 -33.24
N PHE A 322 -2.61 -9.04 -32.34
CA PHE A 322 -1.70 -8.66 -31.26
C PHE A 322 -2.27 -8.94 -29.88
N GLU A 323 -1.47 -9.61 -29.05
CA GLU A 323 -1.73 -9.86 -27.63
C GLU A 323 -0.50 -9.47 -26.80
N LEU A 324 -0.74 -8.73 -25.73
CA LEU A 324 0.23 -8.36 -24.71
C LEU A 324 -0.11 -9.14 -23.44
N GLY A 325 0.77 -10.06 -23.05
CA GLY A 325 0.58 -10.89 -21.86
C GLY A 325 0.55 -10.12 -20.54
N MET A 326 0.14 -10.82 -19.48
CA MET A 326 0.20 -10.33 -18.11
C MET A 326 1.63 -9.90 -17.71
N ALA A 327 1.72 -9.07 -16.67
CA ALA A 327 2.88 -8.35 -16.15
C ALA A 327 3.55 -7.35 -17.12
N VAL A 328 3.48 -7.55 -18.43
CA VAL A 328 4.10 -6.64 -19.41
C VAL A 328 3.35 -5.31 -19.42
N LEU A 329 4.07 -4.21 -19.18
CA LEU A 329 3.53 -2.85 -19.04
C LEU A 329 2.40 -2.74 -17.98
N GLY A 330 2.37 -3.65 -16.99
CA GLY A 330 1.42 -3.65 -15.89
C GLY A 330 1.75 -2.61 -14.81
N GLY A 331 0.83 -2.48 -13.85
CA GLY A 331 0.98 -1.58 -12.70
C GLY A 331 1.01 -0.10 -13.08
N LYS A 332 0.37 0.30 -14.19
CA LYS A 332 0.50 1.67 -14.75
C LYS A 332 -0.86 2.34 -14.94
N PHE A 333 -1.01 3.55 -14.39
CA PHE A 333 -2.07 4.49 -14.74
C PHE A 333 -1.57 5.45 -15.83
N THR A 334 -2.31 5.53 -16.94
CA THR A 334 -1.93 6.28 -18.14
C THR A 334 -3.19 6.59 -18.97
N THR A 335 -3.04 7.05 -20.21
CA THR A 335 -4.15 7.13 -21.17
C THR A 335 -4.06 6.00 -22.19
N LEU A 336 -5.14 5.74 -22.93
CA LEU A 336 -5.12 4.80 -24.06
C LEU A 336 -3.98 5.14 -25.05
N GLU A 337 -3.78 6.43 -25.38
CA GLU A 337 -2.67 6.87 -26.23
C GLU A 337 -1.29 6.52 -25.65
N GLY A 338 -1.11 6.69 -24.33
CA GLY A 338 0.13 6.39 -23.62
C GLY A 338 0.49 4.91 -23.72
N LEU A 339 -0.47 4.03 -23.42
CA LEU A 339 -0.26 2.58 -23.50
C LEU A 339 0.02 2.10 -24.93
N LEU A 340 -0.69 2.63 -25.94
CA LEU A 340 -0.44 2.26 -27.34
C LEU A 340 0.96 2.73 -27.81
N LYS A 341 1.44 3.89 -27.34
CA LYS A 341 2.82 4.35 -27.58
C LYS A 341 3.86 3.47 -26.89
N ASP A 342 3.62 3.05 -25.65
CA ASP A 342 4.50 2.11 -24.93
C ASP A 342 4.58 0.75 -25.64
N ILE A 343 3.44 0.22 -26.11
CA ILE A 343 3.35 -1.01 -26.92
C ILE A 343 4.20 -0.87 -28.18
N ARG A 344 4.06 0.24 -28.92
CA ARG A 344 4.88 0.52 -30.11
C ARG A 344 6.37 0.56 -29.78
N GLU A 345 6.75 1.21 -28.69
CA GLU A 345 8.14 1.31 -28.25
C GLU A 345 8.74 -0.05 -27.86
N LEU A 346 8.01 -0.85 -27.08
CA LEU A 346 8.40 -2.21 -26.70
C LEU A 346 8.62 -3.09 -27.94
N VAL A 347 7.64 -3.10 -28.85
CA VAL A 347 7.67 -3.94 -30.07
C VAL A 347 8.79 -3.52 -31.03
N THR A 348 9.05 -2.21 -31.17
CA THR A 348 10.09 -1.69 -32.08
C THR A 348 11.51 -1.75 -31.50
N LYS A 349 11.70 -1.64 -30.18
CA LYS A 349 13.02 -1.73 -29.52
C LYS A 349 13.47 -3.16 -29.17
N ASN A 350 12.60 -4.15 -29.31
CA ASN A 350 12.88 -5.54 -28.94
C ASN A 350 14.10 -6.11 -29.72
N PRO A 351 15.22 -6.46 -29.06
CA PRO A 351 16.47 -6.79 -29.75
C PRO A 351 16.41 -8.06 -30.62
N PHE A 352 15.40 -8.92 -30.42
CA PHE A 352 15.13 -10.07 -31.27
C PHE A 352 14.72 -9.71 -32.71
N THR A 353 14.30 -8.47 -32.96
CA THR A 353 13.95 -7.97 -34.32
C THR A 353 15.16 -7.34 -35.05
N LEU A 354 16.23 -7.00 -34.31
CA LEU A 354 17.39 -6.24 -34.78
C LEU A 354 18.68 -7.08 -34.91
N GLY A 355 18.59 -8.39 -34.69
CA GLY A 355 19.69 -9.34 -34.93
C GLY A 355 19.88 -9.69 -36.40
N ASP A 356 21.12 -10.01 -36.78
CA ASP A 356 21.51 -10.51 -38.11
C ASP A 356 20.86 -11.84 -38.52
N SER A 357 20.30 -12.54 -37.53
CA SER A 357 19.57 -13.80 -37.66
C SER A 357 18.05 -13.64 -37.88
N SER A 358 17.55 -12.40 -37.98
CA SER A 358 16.14 -12.11 -38.23
C SER A 358 15.74 -12.49 -39.66
N SER A 359 14.64 -13.21 -39.81
CA SER A 359 14.09 -13.55 -41.13
C SER A 359 13.39 -12.31 -41.74
N PRO A 360 13.59 -11.99 -43.03
CA PRO A 360 13.07 -10.74 -43.62
C PRO A 360 11.54 -10.59 -43.49
N GLY A 361 10.79 -11.70 -43.55
CA GLY A 361 9.33 -11.69 -43.38
C GLY A 361 8.84 -11.37 -41.96
N GLN A 362 9.70 -11.39 -40.93
CA GLN A 362 9.34 -10.90 -39.59
C GLN A 362 9.47 -9.38 -39.50
N ALA A 363 10.47 -8.79 -40.15
CA ALA A 363 10.63 -7.33 -40.19
C ALA A 363 9.48 -6.66 -40.96
N GLU A 364 9.03 -7.24 -42.07
CA GLU A 364 7.87 -6.76 -42.83
C GLU A 364 6.58 -6.76 -41.99
N LYS A 365 6.30 -7.86 -41.27
CA LYS A 365 5.15 -7.94 -40.35
C LYS A 365 5.23 -6.93 -39.21
N LEU A 366 6.41 -6.72 -38.63
CA LEU A 366 6.64 -5.73 -37.58
C LEU A 366 6.38 -4.30 -38.08
N GLN A 367 6.79 -4.01 -39.31
CA GLN A 367 6.57 -2.72 -39.96
C GLN A 367 5.08 -2.51 -40.29
N GLU A 368 4.38 -3.55 -40.77
CA GLU A 368 2.93 -3.50 -40.98
C GLU A 368 2.17 -3.28 -39.67
N PHE A 369 2.55 -3.99 -38.59
CA PHE A 369 2.00 -3.78 -37.24
C PHE A 369 2.19 -2.34 -36.77
N SER A 370 3.42 -1.80 -36.85
CA SER A 370 3.68 -0.42 -36.43
C SER A 370 2.85 0.58 -37.23
N GLN A 371 2.73 0.41 -38.56
CA GLN A 371 1.94 1.30 -39.40
C GLN A 371 0.45 1.28 -39.07
N LYS A 372 -0.14 0.11 -38.78
CA LYS A 372 -1.55 0.01 -38.37
C LYS A 372 -1.76 0.56 -36.96
N LEU A 373 -0.83 0.32 -36.03
CA LEU A 373 -0.88 0.88 -34.68
C LEU A 373 -0.79 2.41 -34.70
N ASP A 374 0.09 2.99 -35.52
CA ASP A 374 0.16 4.43 -35.75
C ASP A 374 -1.15 4.95 -36.37
N GLN A 375 -1.76 4.23 -37.32
CA GLN A 375 -3.06 4.61 -37.89
C GLN A 375 -4.21 4.62 -36.86
N ILE A 376 -4.19 3.72 -35.86
CA ILE A 376 -5.15 3.70 -34.75
C ILE A 376 -4.91 4.89 -33.81
N ILE A 377 -3.65 5.18 -33.45
CA ILE A 377 -3.28 6.33 -32.60
C ILE A 377 -3.67 7.67 -33.28
N GLU A 378 -3.51 7.78 -34.60
CA GLU A 378 -3.95 8.94 -35.39
C GLU A 378 -5.48 9.00 -35.59
N GLY A 379 -6.25 7.98 -35.16
CA GLY A 379 -7.69 7.89 -35.34
C GLY A 379 -8.15 7.67 -36.78
N SER A 380 -7.25 7.21 -37.66
CA SER A 380 -7.51 6.92 -39.08
C SER A 380 -7.98 5.48 -39.33
N MET A 381 -7.69 4.56 -38.41
CA MET A 381 -8.13 3.17 -38.41
C MET A 381 -8.94 2.88 -37.13
N LYS A 382 -10.10 2.23 -37.29
CA LYS A 382 -10.87 1.68 -36.17
C LYS A 382 -10.37 0.29 -35.80
N ALA A 383 -10.38 -0.03 -34.52
CA ALA A 383 -9.97 -1.33 -33.99
C ALA A 383 -10.67 -1.61 -32.64
N HIS A 384 -10.74 -2.88 -32.24
CA HIS A 384 -11.13 -3.25 -30.90
C HIS A 384 -9.90 -3.28 -29.98
N PHE A 385 -10.03 -2.67 -28.82
CA PHE A 385 -9.06 -2.70 -27.74
C PHE A 385 -9.69 -3.43 -26.56
N ILE A 386 -9.08 -4.56 -26.19
CA ILE A 386 -9.60 -5.45 -25.16
C ILE A 386 -8.61 -5.49 -24.00
N MET A 387 -9.13 -5.32 -22.78
CA MET A 387 -8.41 -5.56 -21.53
C MET A 387 -9.08 -6.74 -20.84
N ASP A 388 -8.33 -7.79 -20.51
CA ASP A 388 -8.85 -8.93 -19.75
C ASP A 388 -8.03 -9.08 -18.47
N ASP A 389 -8.67 -8.88 -17.31
CA ASP A 389 -8.03 -8.92 -16.00
C ASP A 389 -8.77 -9.91 -15.08
N PRO A 390 -8.22 -11.13 -14.88
CA PRO A 390 -8.79 -12.12 -13.99
C PRO A 390 -8.92 -11.64 -12.53
N ALA A 391 -8.13 -10.64 -12.11
CA ALA A 391 -8.19 -10.09 -10.76
C ALA A 391 -9.17 -8.92 -10.59
N GLY A 392 -9.77 -8.42 -11.67
CA GLY A 392 -10.68 -7.27 -11.65
C GLY A 392 -10.00 -5.97 -11.18
N ASN A 393 -8.70 -5.82 -11.40
CA ASN A 393 -7.84 -4.74 -10.90
C ASN A 393 -7.55 -3.64 -11.95
N SER A 394 -8.16 -3.72 -13.13
CA SER A 394 -7.94 -2.80 -14.25
C SER A 394 -9.15 -1.94 -14.58
N TYR A 395 -8.88 -0.77 -15.15
CA TYR A 395 -9.87 0.26 -15.47
C TYR A 395 -9.65 0.84 -16.85
N LEU A 396 -10.75 1.17 -17.53
CA LEU A 396 -10.79 1.99 -18.73
C LEU A 396 -11.95 2.98 -18.59
N GLN A 397 -11.68 4.25 -18.87
CA GLN A 397 -12.64 5.32 -18.65
C GLN A 397 -13.86 5.23 -19.59
N ASN A 398 -15.04 5.11 -19.00
CA ASN A 398 -16.31 5.44 -19.64
C ASN A 398 -16.47 6.97 -19.67
N VAL A 399 -16.36 7.57 -20.86
CA VAL A 399 -16.52 9.04 -21.05
C VAL A 399 -17.98 9.52 -20.97
N TYR A 400 -18.94 8.60 -21.02
CA TYR A 400 -20.38 8.87 -20.90
C TYR A 400 -20.93 8.63 -19.48
N ALA A 401 -20.10 8.19 -18.54
CA ALA A 401 -20.52 7.86 -17.18
C ALA A 401 -21.33 9.01 -16.52
N PRO A 402 -22.45 8.71 -15.85
CA PRO A 402 -22.93 7.38 -15.42
C PRO A 402 -23.73 6.60 -16.48
N GLU A 403 -23.93 7.13 -17.69
CA GLU A 403 -24.63 6.42 -18.77
C GLU A 403 -23.71 5.37 -19.42
N ASP A 404 -24.29 4.34 -20.04
CA ASP A 404 -23.54 3.31 -20.76
C ASP A 404 -22.87 3.88 -22.03
N ASP A 405 -21.60 3.54 -22.23
CA ASP A 405 -20.87 3.85 -23.47
C ASP A 405 -21.32 2.90 -24.59
N PRO A 406 -21.82 3.40 -25.74
CA PRO A 406 -22.32 2.54 -26.81
C PRO A 406 -21.22 1.70 -27.50
N GLU A 407 -19.95 2.11 -27.41
CA GLU A 407 -18.81 1.44 -28.04
C GLU A 407 -17.92 0.71 -27.01
N MET A 408 -18.26 0.74 -25.72
CA MET A 408 -17.55 0.00 -24.67
C MET A 408 -18.45 -1.02 -23.95
N LYS A 409 -17.99 -2.28 -23.89
CA LYS A 409 -18.66 -3.37 -23.19
C LYS A 409 -17.79 -3.85 -22.02
N VAL A 410 -18.38 -3.97 -20.84
CA VAL A 410 -17.73 -4.57 -19.65
C VAL A 410 -18.43 -5.88 -19.30
N GLU A 411 -17.66 -6.96 -19.20
CA GLU A 411 -18.15 -8.30 -18.87
C GLU A 411 -17.43 -8.84 -17.64
N CYS A 412 -18.17 -9.10 -16.57
CA CYS A 412 -17.63 -9.79 -15.40
C CYS A 412 -17.82 -11.30 -15.54
N TYR A 413 -16.78 -12.09 -15.27
CA TYR A 413 -16.79 -13.55 -15.42
C TYR A 413 -16.23 -14.27 -14.18
N THR A 414 -16.71 -15.50 -13.95
CA THR A 414 -16.10 -16.38 -12.93
C THR A 414 -14.79 -16.93 -13.48
N ARG A 415 -13.68 -16.70 -12.75
CA ARG A 415 -12.35 -17.22 -13.11
C ARG A 415 -12.35 -18.73 -13.32
N THR A 416 -11.51 -19.19 -14.25
CA THR A 416 -11.20 -20.62 -14.40
C THR A 416 -10.31 -21.12 -13.26
N PHE A 417 -10.18 -22.44 -13.13
CA PHE A 417 -9.25 -23.05 -12.17
C PHE A 417 -7.80 -22.60 -12.42
N ASP A 418 -7.38 -22.55 -13.68
CA ASP A 418 -6.01 -22.16 -14.06
C ASP A 418 -5.75 -20.67 -13.76
N GLN A 419 -6.73 -19.79 -14.00
CA GLN A 419 -6.64 -18.37 -13.61
C GLN A 419 -6.56 -18.19 -12.09
N ASN A 420 -7.25 -19.02 -11.30
CA ASN A 420 -7.10 -19.01 -9.85
C ASN A 420 -5.73 -19.54 -9.41
N GLU A 421 -5.11 -20.46 -10.16
CA GLU A 421 -3.76 -20.97 -9.88
C GLU A 421 -2.71 -19.88 -10.13
N GLU A 422 -2.80 -19.19 -11.28
CA GLU A 422 -1.91 -18.07 -11.65
C GLU A 422 -2.00 -16.89 -10.67
N LEU A 423 -3.16 -16.69 -10.04
CA LEU A 423 -3.39 -15.71 -8.98
C LEU A 423 -3.09 -16.24 -7.55
N GLY A 424 -2.64 -17.49 -7.39
CA GLY A 424 -2.37 -18.09 -6.08
C GLY A 424 -3.60 -18.32 -5.19
N LEU A 425 -4.82 -18.28 -5.76
CA LEU A 425 -6.08 -18.37 -5.04
C LEU A 425 -6.52 -19.81 -4.71
N ASN A 426 -6.08 -20.82 -5.48
CA ASN A 426 -6.53 -22.20 -5.27
C ASN A 426 -6.06 -22.80 -3.93
N ASP A 427 -4.86 -22.43 -3.46
CA ASP A 427 -4.33 -22.83 -2.14
C ASP A 427 -4.81 -21.92 -1.00
N MET A 428 -5.49 -20.82 -1.32
CA MET A 428 -5.90 -19.79 -0.35
C MET A 428 -7.14 -20.24 0.44
N LYS A 429 -6.92 -20.75 1.65
CA LYS A 429 -8.01 -21.11 2.57
C LYS A 429 -8.69 -19.85 3.12
N THR A 430 -9.86 -19.53 2.61
CA THR A 430 -10.70 -18.43 3.12
C THR A 430 -11.64 -18.87 4.26
N GLU A 431 -11.84 -20.18 4.46
CA GLU A 431 -12.74 -20.74 5.48
C GLU A 431 -12.01 -21.14 6.78
N GLY A 432 -12.67 -20.93 7.93
CA GLY A 432 -12.26 -21.44 9.24
C GLY A 432 -11.52 -20.45 10.16
N TYR A 433 -11.02 -19.33 9.63
CA TYR A 433 -10.28 -18.32 10.40
C TYR A 433 -11.12 -17.65 11.51
N GLU A 434 -12.43 -17.56 11.33
CA GLU A 434 -13.38 -17.04 12.35
C GLU A 434 -13.37 -17.82 13.68
N THR A 435 -12.90 -19.07 13.68
CA THR A 435 -13.03 -19.97 14.85
C THR A 435 -11.83 -20.00 15.79
N GLY A 436 -10.71 -19.35 15.43
CA GLY A 436 -9.52 -19.23 16.29
C GLY A 436 -8.84 -20.54 16.73
N LEU A 437 -9.28 -21.69 16.21
CA LEU A 437 -8.76 -23.00 16.59
C LEU A 437 -7.65 -23.43 15.63
N ALA A 438 -6.41 -23.32 16.12
CA ALA A 438 -5.26 -23.89 15.43
C ALA A 438 -5.45 -25.40 15.16
N PRO A 439 -5.09 -25.90 13.96
CA PRO A 439 -5.25 -27.32 13.65
C PRO A 439 -4.38 -28.17 14.57
N GLN A 440 -5.02 -29.03 15.36
CA GLN A 440 -4.33 -30.07 16.12
C GLN A 440 -3.65 -31.02 15.14
N ARG A 441 -2.33 -31.16 15.26
CA ARG A 441 -1.51 -32.19 14.60
C ARG A 441 -1.42 -33.45 15.47
#